data_AF-A0AAU9SW76-F1
#
_entry.id   AF-A0AAU9SW76-F1
#
_cell.length_a   1.000
_cell.length_b   1.000
_cell.length_c   1.000
_cell.angle_alpha   90.00
_cell.angle_beta   90.00
_cell.angle_gamma   90.00
#
_symmetry.space_group_name_H-M   'P 1'
#
loop_
_entity.id
_entity.type
_entity.pdbx_description
1 polymer ?
#
loop_
_entity_poly.entity_id
_entity_poly.type
_entity_poly.pdbx_seq_one_letter_code
_entity_poly.pdbx_strand_id
1 'polypeptide(L)'
;MQEKKRRARNLGDDAEALDGGRLYRIDVNASALEGTTAVVARNIPPHHDASATTPINAYPIEKIIDSGEWDFLPDVYRLLGQEAGATTDAYPVFVRNRLDMVRDIRDEAEKQTVCSVLSLLTHLVKFKDLNSMNGFDSAKNHKFPPIIRQKCKTLFKDSDVERMPAEKINLLISYVLVLVLYVDRFKTDPKDIATDLRMDKFVLRNQFENLGCKFSRENKNSLAILPVPLKFPPENMRKKRRFR
;
A
#
# COMPACT_ATOMS: atom_id res chain seq x y z
N MET A 1 0.22 -71.58 -29.66
CA MET A 1 1.66 -71.42 -29.37
C MET A 1 2.05 -70.00 -29.79
N GLN A 2 2.45 -69.16 -28.83
CA GLN A 2 3.26 -67.91 -28.86
C GLN A 2 3.31 -67.06 -30.16
N GLU A 3 2.81 -65.81 -30.18
CA GLU A 3 3.47 -64.55 -29.79
C GLU A 3 4.42 -63.95 -30.86
N LYS A 4 4.10 -62.75 -31.41
CA LYS A 4 4.96 -61.53 -31.44
C LYS A 4 4.69 -60.53 -32.59
N LYS A 5 4.53 -59.26 -32.18
CA LYS A 5 5.11 -58.00 -32.74
C LYS A 5 4.67 -57.57 -34.15
N ARG A 6 4.50 -56.30 -34.53
CA ARG A 6 4.50 -54.94 -33.91
C ARG A 6 4.20 -53.96 -35.07
N ARG A 7 3.36 -52.94 -34.80
CA ARG A 7 3.41 -51.51 -35.25
C ARG A 7 3.53 -51.20 -36.77
N ALA A 8 2.50 -50.63 -37.40
CA ALA A 8 2.01 -49.22 -37.38
C ALA A 8 2.61 -48.34 -38.50
N ARG A 9 1.75 -47.79 -39.35
CA ARG A 9 1.89 -46.54 -40.12
C ARG A 9 0.57 -46.27 -40.85
N ASN A 10 -0.21 -45.31 -40.38
CA ASN A 10 -1.20 -44.63 -41.22
C ASN A 10 -0.61 -43.26 -41.53
N LEU A 11 -0.28 -43.06 -42.81
CA LEU A 11 -0.12 -41.74 -43.41
C LEU A 11 -1.52 -41.16 -43.60
N GLY A 12 -1.70 -39.94 -43.12
CA GLY A 12 -2.70 -39.01 -43.62
C GLY A 12 -1.96 -37.72 -43.89
N ASP A 13 -1.56 -37.54 -45.15
CA ASP A 13 -1.41 -36.21 -45.72
C ASP A 13 -2.83 -35.69 -45.95
N ASP A 14 -3.10 -34.47 -45.50
CA ASP A 14 -3.77 -33.48 -46.32
C ASP A 14 -3.50 -32.10 -45.72
N ALA A 15 -2.86 -31.28 -46.55
CA ALA A 15 -2.42 -29.93 -46.28
C ALA A 15 -3.56 -28.94 -46.52
N GLU A 16 -3.75 -28.01 -45.59
CA GLU A 16 -4.36 -26.71 -45.88
C GLU A 16 -3.69 -25.66 -44.96
N ALA A 17 -3.47 -24.50 -45.55
CA ALA A 17 -2.45 -23.51 -45.21
C ALA A 17 -2.71 -22.72 -43.93
N LEU A 18 -1.64 -22.30 -43.22
CA LEU A 18 -1.54 -20.97 -42.62
C LEU A 18 -0.08 -20.48 -42.56
N ASP A 19 0.08 -19.32 -43.19
CA ASP A 19 1.25 -18.46 -43.31
C ASP A 19 2.03 -18.27 -42.00
N GLY A 20 3.35 -18.27 -42.14
CA GLY A 20 4.33 -18.24 -41.06
C GLY A 20 4.30 -16.91 -40.31
N GLY A 21 3.45 -16.85 -39.28
CA GLY A 21 3.43 -15.80 -38.28
C GLY A 21 4.82 -15.62 -37.67
N ARG A 22 5.48 -14.53 -38.07
CA ARG A 22 6.69 -14.00 -37.45
C ARG A 22 6.41 -13.79 -35.97
N LEU A 23 6.83 -14.74 -35.12
CA LEU A 23 6.85 -14.58 -33.67
C LEU A 23 7.76 -13.39 -33.39
N TYR A 24 7.16 -12.21 -33.19
CA TYR A 24 7.85 -11.07 -32.60
C TYR A 24 8.37 -11.55 -31.24
N ARG A 25 9.67 -11.79 -31.17
CA ARG A 25 10.39 -11.81 -29.90
C ARG A 25 10.19 -10.44 -29.29
N ILE A 26 9.25 -10.35 -28.36
CA ILE A 26 9.15 -9.23 -27.45
C ILE A 26 10.43 -9.34 -26.61
N ASP A 27 11.41 -8.49 -26.89
CA ASP A 27 12.58 -8.33 -26.04
C ASP A 27 12.10 -7.75 -24.70
N VAL A 28 11.70 -8.65 -23.79
CA VAL A 28 11.37 -8.31 -22.43
C VAL A 28 12.65 -7.81 -21.78
N ASN A 29 12.75 -6.49 -21.60
CA ASN A 29 13.91 -5.87 -20.98
C ASN A 29 14.09 -6.43 -19.56
N ALA A 30 15.10 -7.28 -19.39
CA ALA A 30 15.38 -7.99 -18.13
C ALA A 30 15.55 -7.01 -16.95
N SER A 31 16.07 -5.80 -17.19
CA SER A 31 16.20 -4.76 -16.16
C SER A 31 14.85 -4.19 -15.70
N ALA A 32 13.85 -4.11 -16.59
CA ALA A 32 12.50 -3.70 -16.23
C ALA A 32 11.76 -4.81 -15.46
N LEU A 33 12.03 -6.07 -15.79
CA LEU A 33 11.49 -7.23 -15.08
C LEU A 33 12.11 -7.40 -13.68
N GLU A 34 13.43 -7.19 -13.55
CA GLU A 34 14.13 -7.14 -12.26
C GLU A 34 13.65 -5.96 -11.40
N GLY A 35 13.44 -4.79 -12.00
CA GLY A 35 12.84 -3.64 -11.32
C GLY A 35 11.43 -3.96 -10.78
N THR A 36 10.60 -4.63 -11.58
CA THR A 36 9.23 -5.01 -11.19
C THR A 36 9.22 -6.06 -10.09
N THR A 37 10.06 -7.10 -10.19
CA THR A 37 10.15 -8.16 -9.16
C THR A 37 10.71 -7.62 -7.84
N ALA A 38 11.68 -6.70 -7.89
CA ALA A 38 12.24 -6.06 -6.69
C ALA A 38 11.25 -5.05 -6.02
N VAL A 39 10.28 -4.52 -6.76
CA VAL A 39 9.18 -3.68 -6.23
C VAL A 39 8.12 -4.53 -5.54
N VAL A 40 7.73 -5.66 -6.16
CA VAL A 40 6.83 -6.64 -5.54
C VAL A 40 7.43 -7.19 -4.24
N ALA A 41 8.72 -7.54 -4.24
CA ALA A 41 9.43 -8.02 -3.05
C ALA A 41 9.58 -6.96 -1.93
N ARG A 42 9.33 -5.67 -2.24
CA ARG A 42 9.37 -4.58 -1.25
C ARG A 42 7.99 -4.24 -0.68
N ASN A 43 6.90 -4.75 -1.27
CA ASN A 43 5.53 -4.37 -0.91
C ASN A 43 5.32 -2.85 -0.98
N ILE A 44 5.88 -2.20 -2.00
CA ILE A 44 5.70 -0.76 -2.25
C ILE A 44 4.41 -0.58 -3.06
N PRO A 45 3.59 0.45 -2.78
CA PRO A 45 2.45 0.77 -3.63
C PRO A 45 2.89 0.94 -5.10
N PRO A 46 2.05 0.52 -6.07
CA PRO A 46 2.36 0.69 -7.48
C PRO A 46 2.48 2.18 -7.83
N HIS A 47 3.07 2.47 -8.99
CA HIS A 47 3.18 3.82 -9.56
C HIS A 47 4.04 4.83 -8.79
N HIS A 48 4.94 4.38 -7.91
CA HIS A 48 5.97 5.26 -7.34
C HIS A 48 6.96 5.72 -8.42
N ASP A 49 7.41 6.97 -8.31
CA ASP A 49 8.46 7.53 -9.17
C ASP A 49 9.75 7.71 -8.36
N ALA A 50 10.70 6.80 -8.57
CA ALA A 50 11.99 6.85 -7.89
C ALA A 50 12.86 8.05 -8.33
N SER A 51 12.59 8.61 -9.51
CA SER A 51 13.30 9.75 -10.08
C SER A 51 12.66 11.10 -9.77
N ALA A 52 11.52 11.10 -9.05
CA ALA A 52 10.81 12.30 -8.67
C ALA A 52 11.74 13.31 -7.99
N THR A 53 11.56 14.58 -8.35
CA THR A 53 12.31 15.71 -7.78
C THR A 53 11.57 16.41 -6.64
N THR A 54 10.31 16.04 -6.40
CA THR A 54 9.49 16.52 -5.28
C THR A 54 8.85 15.32 -4.57
N PRO A 55 8.74 15.32 -3.23
CA PRO A 55 8.19 14.19 -2.49
C PRO A 55 6.75 13.84 -2.87
N ILE A 56 5.94 14.83 -3.24
CA ILE A 56 4.55 14.64 -3.69
C ILE A 56 4.44 13.82 -4.98
N ASN A 57 5.43 13.91 -5.86
CA ASN A 57 5.47 13.14 -7.10
C ASN A 57 6.06 11.75 -6.92
N ALA A 58 6.78 11.50 -5.82
CA ALA A 58 7.38 10.19 -5.56
C ALA A 58 6.32 9.11 -5.28
N TYR A 59 5.21 9.51 -4.63
CA TYR A 59 4.02 8.70 -4.40
C TYR A 59 2.76 9.55 -4.66
N PRO A 60 2.31 9.68 -5.92
CA PRO A 60 1.17 10.53 -6.26
C PRO A 60 -0.13 10.02 -5.63
N ILE A 61 -0.85 10.87 -4.90
CA ILE A 61 -2.01 10.45 -4.10
C ILE A 61 -3.20 10.04 -4.99
N GLU A 62 -3.30 10.61 -6.17
CA GLU A 62 -4.29 10.35 -7.22
C GLU A 62 -4.07 8.99 -7.90
N LYS A 63 -2.93 8.35 -7.65
CA LYS A 63 -2.67 6.95 -8.02
C LYS A 63 -2.92 5.97 -6.88
N ILE A 64 -3.10 6.48 -5.66
CA ILE A 64 -3.48 5.71 -4.48
C ILE A 64 -5.01 5.73 -4.30
N ILE A 65 -5.62 6.90 -4.50
CA ILE A 65 -7.06 7.16 -4.43
C ILE A 65 -7.56 7.40 -5.86
N ASP A 66 -8.32 6.43 -6.38
CA ASP A 66 -8.85 6.49 -7.74
C ASP A 66 -9.95 7.55 -7.84
N SER A 67 -10.17 8.13 -9.02
CA SER A 67 -11.08 9.27 -9.21
C SER A 67 -12.51 9.03 -8.69
N GLY A 68 -13.02 7.79 -8.78
CA GLY A 68 -14.35 7.42 -8.28
C GLY A 68 -14.41 7.14 -6.77
N GLU A 69 -13.30 7.18 -6.05
CA GLU A 69 -13.24 6.87 -4.61
C GLU A 69 -13.38 8.10 -3.72
N TRP A 70 -13.00 9.29 -4.21
CA TRP A 70 -12.97 10.53 -3.43
C TRP A 70 -14.31 10.87 -2.79
N ASP A 71 -15.41 10.69 -3.52
CA ASP A 71 -16.78 10.96 -3.03
C ASP A 71 -17.20 10.05 -1.86
N PHE A 72 -16.50 8.93 -1.66
CA PHE A 72 -16.75 7.95 -0.61
C PHE A 72 -15.84 8.12 0.60
N LEU A 73 -15.02 9.18 0.64
CA LEU A 73 -14.09 9.49 1.74
C LEU A 73 -14.40 10.79 2.52
N PRO A 74 -15.67 11.16 2.78
CA PRO A 74 -15.99 12.42 3.47
C PRO A 74 -15.95 12.34 5.00
N ASP A 75 -15.60 11.19 5.61
CA ASP A 75 -15.80 10.93 7.04
C ASP A 75 -15.12 11.95 7.95
N VAL A 76 -13.83 12.21 7.72
CA VAL A 76 -13.07 13.19 8.50
C VAL A 76 -13.52 14.61 8.20
N TYR A 77 -13.88 14.92 6.94
CA TYR A 77 -14.38 16.26 6.60
C TYR A 77 -15.71 16.56 7.31
N ARG A 78 -16.63 15.59 7.32
CA ARG A 78 -17.90 15.67 8.07
C ARG A 78 -17.66 15.78 9.56
N LEU A 79 -16.69 15.04 10.11
CA LEU A 79 -16.30 15.15 11.52
C LEU A 79 -15.87 16.57 11.90
N LEU A 80 -15.14 17.27 11.03
CA LEU A 80 -14.71 18.64 11.29
C LEU A 80 -15.87 19.64 11.35
N GLY A 81 -16.97 19.37 10.63
CA GLY A 81 -18.18 20.18 10.64
C GLY A 81 -19.11 19.92 11.84
N GLN A 82 -18.81 18.93 12.68
CA GLN A 82 -19.57 18.66 13.89
C GLN A 82 -19.15 19.59 15.03
N GLU A 83 -20.07 19.87 15.96
CA GLU A 83 -19.80 20.69 17.14
C GLU A 83 -18.65 20.12 18.01
N ALA A 84 -17.99 21.01 18.75
CA ALA A 84 -16.92 20.65 19.67
C ALA A 84 -17.44 19.67 20.73
N GLY A 85 -17.05 18.39 20.64
CA GLY A 85 -17.52 17.32 21.52
C GLY A 85 -17.88 16.01 20.81
N ALA A 86 -17.86 15.97 19.48
CA ALA A 86 -18.02 14.73 18.73
C ALA A 86 -16.97 13.68 19.20
N THR A 87 -17.44 12.47 19.53
CA THR A 87 -16.58 11.39 20.00
C THR A 87 -15.64 10.96 18.87
N THR A 88 -14.34 11.22 19.04
CA THR A 88 -13.32 10.87 18.04
C THR A 88 -12.67 9.51 18.31
N ASP A 89 -13.05 8.81 19.38
CA ASP A 89 -12.42 7.56 19.83
C ASP A 89 -12.49 6.40 18.82
N ALA A 90 -13.42 6.49 17.86
CA ALA A 90 -13.48 5.54 16.76
C ALA A 90 -12.33 5.72 15.75
N TYR A 91 -11.71 6.90 15.68
CA TYR A 91 -10.65 7.21 14.73
C TYR A 91 -9.25 6.82 15.26
N PRO A 92 -8.31 6.47 14.35
CA PRO A 92 -6.90 6.27 14.70
C PRO A 92 -6.32 7.47 15.46
N VAL A 93 -5.41 7.22 16.41
CA VAL A 93 -4.67 8.24 17.16
C VAL A 93 -4.00 9.23 16.22
N PHE A 94 -3.42 8.72 15.12
CA PHE A 94 -2.82 9.55 14.08
C PHE A 94 -3.79 10.62 13.59
N VAL A 95 -5.01 10.21 13.21
CA VAL A 95 -6.05 11.12 12.70
C VAL A 95 -6.46 12.13 13.76
N ARG A 96 -6.74 11.67 14.98
CA ARG A 96 -7.17 12.54 16.09
C ARG A 96 -6.16 13.66 16.34
N ASN A 97 -4.88 13.34 16.36
CA ASN A 97 -3.80 14.29 16.63
C ASN A 97 -3.55 15.30 15.50
N ARG A 98 -4.17 15.13 14.32
CA ARG A 98 -4.05 16.07 13.18
C ARG A 98 -5.30 16.91 12.96
N LEU A 99 -6.38 16.70 13.71
CA LEU A 99 -7.63 17.43 13.46
C LEU A 99 -7.46 18.95 13.56
N ASP A 100 -6.70 19.44 14.54
CA ASP A 100 -6.45 20.88 14.69
C ASP A 100 -5.62 21.43 13.53
N MET A 101 -4.56 20.72 13.13
CA MET A 101 -3.78 21.07 11.95
C MET A 101 -4.66 21.16 10.70
N VAL A 102 -5.61 20.23 10.51
CA VAL A 102 -6.52 20.24 9.36
C VAL A 102 -7.52 21.40 9.43
N ARG A 103 -8.01 21.77 10.62
CA ARG A 103 -8.87 22.94 10.82
C ARG A 103 -8.18 24.23 10.39
N ASP A 104 -6.87 24.33 10.61
CA ASP A 104 -6.05 25.50 10.28
C ASP A 104 -5.72 25.62 8.78
N ILE A 105 -6.01 24.61 7.97
CA ILE A 105 -5.83 24.68 6.51
C ILE A 105 -6.83 25.70 5.94
N ARG A 106 -6.33 26.69 5.20
CA ARG A 106 -7.16 27.76 4.61
C ARG A 106 -7.70 27.43 3.22
N ASP A 107 -6.92 26.67 2.44
CA ASP A 107 -7.34 26.21 1.14
C ASP A 107 -8.34 25.06 1.32
N GLU A 108 -9.61 25.28 0.95
CA GLU A 108 -10.67 24.28 1.11
C GLU A 108 -10.43 23.03 0.24
N ALA A 109 -9.79 23.16 -0.92
CA ALA A 109 -9.46 22.01 -1.75
C ALA A 109 -8.32 21.18 -1.13
N GLU A 110 -7.29 21.84 -0.57
CA GLU A 110 -6.24 21.16 0.21
C GLU A 110 -6.87 20.47 1.43
N LYS A 111 -7.73 21.17 2.18
CA LYS A 111 -8.41 20.64 3.37
C LYS A 111 -9.25 19.41 3.05
N GLN A 112 -10.07 19.48 1.99
CA GLN A 112 -10.89 18.36 1.55
C GLN A 112 -10.03 17.17 1.11
N THR A 113 -8.91 17.43 0.42
CA THR A 113 -7.95 16.39 0.01
C THR A 113 -7.35 15.70 1.23
N VAL A 114 -6.82 16.47 2.20
CA VAL A 114 -6.23 15.92 3.44
C VAL A 114 -7.26 15.14 4.25
N CYS A 115 -8.50 15.63 4.35
CA CYS A 115 -9.59 14.90 5.02
C CYS A 115 -9.91 13.56 4.32
N SER A 116 -9.92 13.54 2.99
CA SER A 116 -10.16 12.31 2.22
C SER A 116 -9.04 11.30 2.42
N VAL A 117 -7.79 11.75 2.42
CA VAL A 117 -6.61 10.93 2.73
C VAL A 117 -6.68 10.34 4.14
N LEU A 118 -7.05 11.14 5.15
CA LEU A 118 -7.23 10.67 6.53
C LEU A 118 -8.40 9.68 6.68
N SER A 119 -9.47 9.86 5.91
CA SER A 119 -10.61 8.93 5.88
C SER A 119 -10.18 7.59 5.28
N LEU A 120 -9.45 7.60 4.15
CA LEU A 120 -8.90 6.37 3.57
C LEU A 120 -7.93 5.67 4.54
N LEU A 121 -7.02 6.42 5.16
CA LEU A 121 -6.10 5.89 6.18
C LEU A 121 -6.88 5.17 7.29
N THR A 122 -7.97 5.77 7.78
CA THR A 122 -8.85 5.17 8.78
C THR A 122 -9.42 3.85 8.27
N HIS A 123 -9.99 3.80 7.07
CA HIS A 123 -10.51 2.55 6.52
C HIS A 123 -9.43 1.48 6.37
N LEU A 124 -8.21 1.81 5.91
CA LEU A 124 -7.13 0.84 5.76
C LEU A 124 -6.68 0.27 7.11
N VAL A 125 -6.49 1.13 8.13
CA VAL A 125 -6.16 0.69 9.50
C VAL A 125 -7.25 -0.23 10.05
N LYS A 126 -8.52 0.16 9.91
CA LYS A 126 -9.66 -0.67 10.36
C LYS A 126 -9.77 -1.97 9.59
N PHE A 127 -9.46 -1.98 8.29
CA PHE A 127 -9.45 -3.21 7.49
C PHE A 127 -8.39 -4.19 8.00
N LYS A 128 -7.18 -3.70 8.27
CA LYS A 128 -6.11 -4.50 8.87
C LYS A 128 -6.53 -5.05 10.23
N ASP A 129 -7.12 -4.22 11.08
CA ASP A 129 -7.55 -4.60 12.42
C ASP A 129 -8.67 -5.65 12.41
N LEU A 130 -9.62 -5.55 11.48
CA LEU A 130 -10.67 -6.54 11.26
C LEU A 130 -10.10 -7.92 10.87
N ASN A 131 -8.95 -7.95 10.21
CA ASN A 131 -8.26 -9.16 9.78
C ASN A 131 -7.07 -9.53 10.71
N SER A 132 -7.00 -8.97 11.93
CA SER A 132 -5.97 -9.24 12.93
C SER A 132 -6.57 -9.73 14.25
N MET A 133 -5.85 -10.62 14.94
CA MET A 133 -6.28 -11.17 16.23
C MET A 133 -6.39 -10.12 17.34
N ASN A 134 -5.52 -9.11 17.34
CA ASN A 134 -5.42 -8.10 18.41
C ASN A 134 -6.08 -6.74 18.06
N GLY A 135 -6.67 -6.64 16.86
CA GLY A 135 -7.26 -5.41 16.34
C GLY A 135 -8.78 -5.45 16.20
N PHE A 136 -9.38 -6.65 16.20
CA PHE A 136 -10.78 -6.86 15.82
C PHE A 136 -11.76 -5.93 16.54
N ASP A 137 -11.63 -5.77 17.86
CA ASP A 137 -12.53 -4.92 18.65
C ASP A 137 -12.53 -3.46 18.21
N SER A 138 -11.40 -2.95 17.69
CA SER A 138 -11.29 -1.59 17.18
C SER A 138 -12.09 -1.38 15.88
N ALA A 139 -12.34 -2.46 15.13
CA ALA A 139 -12.87 -2.42 13.77
C ALA A 139 -14.20 -3.15 13.56
N LYS A 140 -14.67 -3.96 14.53
CA LYS A 140 -15.87 -4.79 14.39
C LYS A 140 -17.15 -4.03 14.01
N ASN A 141 -17.26 -2.78 14.47
CA ASN A 141 -18.41 -1.90 14.18
C ASN A 141 -18.09 -0.86 13.09
N HIS A 142 -16.93 -0.93 12.45
CA HIS A 142 -16.53 0.05 11.44
C HIS A 142 -17.38 -0.10 10.18
N LYS A 143 -17.94 1.02 9.72
CA LYS A 143 -18.71 1.08 8.48
C LYS A 143 -17.77 1.44 7.34
N PHE A 144 -17.56 0.49 6.44
CA PHE A 144 -16.75 0.71 5.25
C PHE A 144 -17.65 1.14 4.09
N PRO A 145 -17.28 2.21 3.35
CA PRO A 145 -17.85 2.46 2.04
C PRO A 145 -17.64 1.22 1.14
N PRO A 146 -18.65 0.77 0.38
CA PRO A 146 -18.55 -0.46 -0.42
C PRO A 146 -17.36 -0.47 -1.38
N ILE A 147 -17.10 0.66 -2.06
CA ILE A 147 -15.98 0.80 -3.00
C ILE A 147 -14.62 0.61 -2.32
N ILE A 148 -14.43 1.22 -1.14
CA ILE A 148 -13.19 1.12 -0.36
C ILE A 148 -13.03 -0.30 0.19
N ARG A 149 -14.11 -0.92 0.67
CA ARG A 149 -14.09 -2.33 1.10
C ARG A 149 -13.67 -3.24 -0.05
N GLN A 150 -14.21 -3.03 -1.25
CA GLN A 150 -13.87 -3.81 -2.43
C GLN A 150 -12.41 -3.61 -2.82
N LYS A 151 -11.90 -2.35 -2.84
CA LYS A 151 -10.48 -2.06 -3.06
C LYS A 151 -9.59 -2.84 -2.10
N CYS A 152 -9.92 -2.82 -0.81
CA CYS A 152 -9.16 -3.52 0.21
C CYS A 152 -9.14 -5.04 -0.01
N LYS A 153 -10.30 -5.64 -0.35
CA LYS A 153 -10.37 -7.06 -0.68
C LYS A 153 -9.50 -7.38 -1.89
N THR A 154 -9.67 -6.65 -3.00
CA THR A 154 -8.92 -6.88 -4.24
C THR A 154 -7.40 -6.77 -4.04
N LEU A 155 -6.93 -5.78 -3.28
CA LEU A 155 -5.49 -5.56 -3.12
C LEU A 155 -4.86 -6.46 -2.05
N PHE A 156 -5.58 -6.72 -0.95
CA PHE A 156 -4.98 -7.24 0.28
C PHE A 156 -5.53 -8.61 0.73
N LYS A 157 -6.57 -9.17 0.10
CA LYS A 157 -7.05 -10.53 0.38
C LYS A 157 -7.15 -11.35 -0.90
N ASP A 158 -6.71 -12.60 -0.81
CA ASP A 158 -6.86 -13.56 -1.91
C ASP A 158 -8.18 -14.34 -1.78
N SER A 159 -8.70 -14.49 -0.55
CA SER A 159 -9.98 -15.15 -0.23
C SER A 159 -10.61 -14.52 1.02
N ASP A 160 -11.95 -14.56 1.13
CA ASP A 160 -12.65 -14.01 2.30
C ASP A 160 -12.49 -14.85 3.57
N VAL A 161 -12.19 -16.15 3.43
CA VAL A 161 -12.13 -17.11 4.54
C VAL A 161 -10.73 -17.18 5.16
N GLU A 162 -9.71 -16.89 4.35
CA GLU A 162 -8.32 -17.03 4.76
C GLU A 162 -7.78 -15.78 5.46
N ARG A 163 -6.82 -16.00 6.36
CA ARG A 163 -6.04 -14.93 6.96
C ARG A 163 -5.24 -14.22 5.87
N MET A 164 -5.13 -12.89 5.98
CA MET A 164 -4.30 -12.10 5.07
C MET A 164 -2.85 -12.61 5.05
N PRO A 165 -2.28 -12.90 3.86
CA PRO A 165 -0.87 -13.22 3.73
C PRO A 165 0.03 -12.08 4.24
N ALA A 166 1.22 -12.43 4.76
CA ALA A 166 2.13 -11.45 5.33
C ALA A 166 2.56 -10.36 4.33
N GLU A 167 2.75 -10.71 3.06
CA GLU A 167 3.09 -9.77 1.99
C GLU A 167 1.97 -8.75 1.76
N LYS A 168 0.71 -9.21 1.74
CA LYS A 168 -0.47 -8.37 1.58
C LYS A 168 -0.68 -7.44 2.79
N ILE A 169 -0.41 -7.92 4.01
CA ILE A 169 -0.40 -7.08 5.22
C ILE A 169 0.67 -5.99 5.10
N ASN A 170 1.89 -6.36 4.67
CA ASN A 170 2.98 -5.41 4.50
C ASN A 170 2.65 -4.36 3.42
N LEU A 171 2.01 -4.78 2.32
CA LEU A 171 1.56 -3.87 1.27
C LEU A 171 0.51 -2.89 1.80
N LEU A 172 -0.50 -3.37 2.54
CA LEU A 172 -1.49 -2.51 3.19
C LEU A 172 -0.82 -1.48 4.09
N ILE A 173 0.14 -1.92 4.93
CA ILE A 173 0.90 -1.02 5.79
C ILE A 173 1.62 0.03 4.95
N SER A 174 2.31 -0.36 3.87
CA SER A 174 2.98 0.59 2.99
C SER A 174 2.04 1.64 2.40
N TYR A 175 0.82 1.25 1.98
CA TYR A 175 -0.21 2.22 1.58
C TYR A 175 -0.52 3.20 2.71
N VAL A 176 -0.79 2.70 3.93
CA VAL A 176 -1.05 3.54 5.11
C VAL A 176 0.10 4.52 5.38
N LEU A 177 1.35 4.08 5.28
CA LEU A 177 2.51 4.94 5.53
C LEU A 177 2.68 6.02 4.45
N VAL A 178 2.34 5.74 3.20
CA VAL A 178 2.29 6.77 2.14
C VAL A 178 1.24 7.84 2.46
N LEU A 179 0.05 7.45 2.91
CA LEU A 179 -0.99 8.40 3.33
C LEU A 179 -0.52 9.24 4.53
N VAL A 180 0.16 8.63 5.51
CA VAL A 180 0.78 9.33 6.64
C VAL A 180 1.80 10.37 6.16
N LEU A 181 2.69 9.98 5.24
CA LEU A 181 3.69 10.88 4.69
C LEU A 181 3.02 12.06 3.97
N TYR A 182 1.97 11.82 3.19
CA TYR A 182 1.25 12.88 2.52
C TYR A 182 0.67 13.90 3.51
N VAL A 183 -0.04 13.43 4.55
CA VAL A 183 -0.67 14.31 5.56
C VAL A 183 0.37 15.15 6.31
N ASP A 184 1.46 14.53 6.75
CA ASP A 184 2.52 15.21 7.52
C ASP A 184 3.58 15.87 6.60
N ARG A 185 3.22 16.22 5.35
CA ARG A 185 4.08 16.92 4.37
C ARG A 185 5.47 16.29 4.23
N PHE A 186 5.48 14.97 4.15
CA PHE A 186 6.62 14.09 3.92
C PHE A 186 7.68 14.08 5.04
N LYS A 187 7.30 14.55 6.24
CA LYS A 187 8.11 14.48 7.47
C LYS A 187 7.21 14.18 8.68
N THR A 188 7.23 12.94 9.18
CA THR A 188 6.28 12.45 10.19
C THR A 188 6.96 11.88 11.45
N ASP A 189 6.34 12.04 12.63
CA ASP A 189 6.66 11.23 13.82
C ASP A 189 5.85 9.93 13.76
N PRO A 190 6.51 8.75 13.65
CA PRO A 190 5.84 7.47 13.46
C PRO A 190 5.12 6.95 14.71
N LYS A 191 5.20 7.60 15.89
CA LYS A 191 4.65 7.06 17.14
C LYS A 191 3.14 6.80 17.09
N ASP A 192 2.38 7.75 16.56
CA ASP A 192 0.93 7.64 16.53
C ASP A 192 0.50 6.49 15.62
N ILE A 193 1.07 6.44 14.40
CA ILE A 193 0.75 5.37 13.46
C ILE A 193 1.29 4.01 13.91
N ALA A 194 2.40 3.95 14.67
CA ALA A 194 2.86 2.71 15.30
C ALA A 194 1.82 2.15 16.27
N THR A 195 1.19 3.04 17.04
CA THR A 195 0.13 2.70 17.98
C THR A 195 -1.10 2.18 17.24
N ASP A 196 -1.53 2.90 16.20
CA ASP A 196 -2.71 2.53 15.40
C ASP A 196 -2.52 1.21 14.65
N LEU A 197 -1.32 0.97 14.12
CA LEU A 197 -0.99 -0.28 13.45
C LEU A 197 -0.66 -1.42 14.42
N ARG A 198 -0.54 -1.15 15.73
CA ARG A 198 -0.13 -2.12 16.76
C ARG A 198 1.19 -2.79 16.42
N MET A 199 2.14 -2.00 15.95
CA MET A 199 3.44 -2.46 15.45
C MET A 199 4.59 -2.00 16.34
N ASP A 200 5.59 -2.87 16.46
CA ASP A 200 6.86 -2.48 17.04
C ASP A 200 7.53 -1.38 16.20
N LYS A 201 8.18 -0.44 16.88
CA LYS A 201 8.80 0.74 16.27
C LYS A 201 9.91 0.35 15.29
N PHE A 202 10.67 -0.71 15.55
CA PHE A 202 11.72 -1.18 14.65
C PHE A 202 11.14 -1.80 13.38
N VAL A 203 10.07 -2.59 13.49
CA VAL A 203 9.38 -3.16 12.32
C VAL A 203 8.78 -2.06 11.47
N LEU A 204 8.10 -1.09 12.09
CA LEU A 204 7.54 0.06 11.38
C LEU A 204 8.62 0.90 10.69
N ARG A 205 9.76 1.13 11.37
CA ARG A 205 10.91 1.82 10.78
C ARG A 205 11.38 1.14 9.50
N ASN A 206 11.51 -0.20 9.51
CA ASN A 206 11.90 -0.95 8.32
C ASN A 206 10.89 -0.76 7.17
N GLN A 207 9.59 -0.62 7.45
CA GLN A 207 8.58 -0.35 6.42
C GLN A 207 8.74 1.05 5.82
N PHE A 208 8.98 2.07 6.63
CA PHE A 208 9.32 3.41 6.12
C PHE A 208 10.62 3.39 5.28
N GLU A 209 11.66 2.69 5.73
CA GLU A 209 12.91 2.54 4.96
C GLU A 209 12.66 1.83 3.60
N ASN A 210 11.73 0.88 3.54
CA ASN A 210 11.34 0.22 2.29
C ASN A 210 10.62 1.16 1.31
N LEU A 211 9.97 2.20 1.81
CA LEU A 211 9.40 3.30 1.01
C LEU A 211 10.44 4.35 0.60
N GLY A 212 11.71 4.16 0.96
CA GLY A 212 12.78 5.11 0.67
C GLY A 212 12.92 6.23 1.71
N CYS A 213 12.19 6.17 2.83
CA CYS A 213 12.36 7.14 3.90
C CYS A 213 13.72 6.99 4.59
N LYS A 214 14.20 8.12 5.13
CA LYS A 214 15.30 8.19 6.08
C LYS A 214 14.78 8.66 7.42
N PHE A 215 15.51 8.31 8.48
CA PHE A 215 15.18 8.76 9.81
C PHE A 215 16.19 9.78 10.31
N SER A 216 15.68 10.92 10.75
CA SER A 216 16.44 11.95 11.46
C SER A 216 16.06 11.94 12.94
N ARG A 217 16.99 12.34 13.81
CA ARG A 217 16.72 12.52 15.24
C ARG A 217 16.61 14.01 15.54
N GLU A 218 15.43 14.46 15.94
CA GLU A 218 15.16 15.85 16.28
C GLU A 218 14.47 15.89 17.65
N ASN A 219 14.99 16.69 18.58
CA ASN A 219 14.39 16.91 19.91
C ASN A 219 13.91 15.62 20.61
N LYS A 220 14.78 14.59 20.63
CA LYS A 220 14.54 13.24 21.18
C LYS A 220 13.53 12.37 20.39
N ASN A 221 12.86 12.91 19.37
CA ASN A 221 11.99 12.16 18.47
C ASN A 221 12.78 11.61 17.27
N SER A 222 12.35 10.46 16.75
CA SER A 222 12.87 9.91 15.51
C SER A 222 11.84 10.17 14.42
N LEU A 223 12.15 11.08 13.49
CA LEU A 223 11.24 11.48 12.43
C LEU A 223 11.56 10.71 11.15
N ALA A 224 10.54 10.20 10.48
CA ALA A 224 10.65 9.64 9.14
C ALA A 224 10.50 10.76 8.12
N ILE A 225 11.44 10.87 7.18
CA ILE A 225 11.48 11.89 6.13
C ILE A 225 11.56 11.15 4.80
N LEU A 226 10.77 11.55 3.80
CA LEU A 226 10.88 11.03 2.44
C LEU A 226 11.80 11.93 1.59
N PRO A 227 13.09 11.60 1.44
CA PRO A 227 13.98 12.34 0.56
C PRO A 227 13.68 12.05 -0.91
N VAL A 228 13.98 13.01 -1.77
CA VAL A 228 13.96 12.85 -3.23
C VAL A 228 15.34 13.15 -3.82
N PRO A 229 15.77 12.41 -4.86
CA PRO A 229 15.12 11.23 -5.44
C PRO A 229 15.10 10.02 -4.46
N LEU A 230 14.17 9.08 -4.67
CA LEU A 230 14.02 7.93 -3.77
C LEU A 230 15.26 7.04 -3.79
N LYS A 231 15.66 6.55 -2.62
CA LYS A 231 16.74 5.58 -2.49
C LYS A 231 16.30 4.43 -1.61
N PHE A 232 16.31 3.23 -2.16
CA PHE A 232 15.93 2.02 -1.44
C PHE A 232 17.14 1.33 -0.80
N PRO A 233 16.97 0.68 0.36
CA PRO A 233 18.03 -0.13 0.95
C PRO A 233 18.47 -1.26 -0.01
N PRO A 234 19.78 -1.55 -0.10
CA PRO A 234 20.28 -2.68 -0.88
C PRO A 234 19.80 -4.02 -0.30
N GLU A 235 19.48 -4.98 -1.18
CA GLU A 235 18.92 -6.29 -0.79
C GLU A 235 19.80 -7.09 0.17
N ASN A 236 21.12 -6.90 0.09
CA ASN A 236 22.09 -7.60 0.94
C ASN A 236 21.96 -7.21 2.42
N MET A 237 21.53 -5.98 2.72
CA MET A 237 21.24 -5.57 4.10
C MET A 237 19.96 -6.22 4.64
N ARG A 238 18.98 -6.53 3.78
CA ARG A 238 17.74 -7.21 4.17
C ARG A 238 18.00 -8.67 4.57
N LYS A 239 18.82 -9.39 3.81
CA LYS A 239 19.17 -10.79 4.13
C LYS A 239 19.88 -10.88 5.49
N LYS A 240 20.85 -10.00 5.77
CA LYS A 240 21.57 -9.98 7.06
C LYS A 240 20.66 -9.69 8.28
N ARG A 241 19.60 -8.90 8.10
CA ARG A 241 18.63 -8.57 9.17
C ARG A 241 17.60 -9.68 9.42
N ARG A 242 17.39 -10.61 8.47
CA ARG A 242 16.51 -11.78 8.65
C ARG A 242 17.14 -12.92 9.46
N PHE A 243 18.47 -12.93 9.58
CA PHE A 243 19.24 -13.95 10.32
C PHE A 243 19.73 -13.46 11.70
N ARG A 244 19.14 -12.37 12.22
CA ARG A 244 19.40 -11.87 13.58
C ARG A 244 18.13 -11.88 14.39
#